data_AF-A0A0B8PPM1-F1
#
_entry.id   AF-A0A0B8PPM1-F1
#
_cell.length_a   1.000
_cell.length_b   1.000
_cell.length_c   1.000
_cell.angle_alpha   90.00
_cell.angle_beta   90.00
_cell.angle_gamma   90.00
#
_symmetry.space_group_name_H-M   'P 1'
#
loop_
_entity.id
_entity.type
_entity.pdbx_description
1 polymer ?
#
loop_
_entity_poly.entity_id
_entity_poly.type
_entity_poly.pdbx_seq_one_letter_code
_entity_poly.pdbx_strand_id
1 'polypeptide(L)' 'MLLDEPTNHLDVTTIEWLETFLKDFRGSIIFISHDRSFIQSMATRIVDLDRGKLVSYPGNYKQYLVDKEEALR' A
#
# COMPACT_ATOMS: atom_id res chain seq x y z
N MET A 1 5.26 3.44 -12.00
CA MET A 1 3.81 3.40 -12.30
C MET A 1 3.05 4.12 -11.21
N LEU A 2 1.94 4.77 -11.56
CA LEU A 2 1.01 5.41 -10.63
C LEU A 2 -0.34 4.69 -10.75
N LEU A 3 -0.91 4.25 -9.64
CA LEU A 3 -2.17 3.51 -9.60
C LEU A 3 -3.11 4.14 -8.58
N ASP A 4 -4.36 4.37 -8.96
CA ASP A 4 -5.39 4.89 -8.06
C ASP A 4 -6.50 3.84 -7.95
N GLU A 5 -6.69 3.31 -6.74
CA GLU A 5 -7.63 2.23 -6.40
C GLU A 5 -7.59 1.02 -7.37
N PRO A 6 -6.42 0.38 -7.57
CA PRO A 6 -6.24 -0.63 -8.61
C PRO A 6 -6.96 -1.95 -8.33
N THR A 7 -7.48 -2.16 -7.12
CA THR A 7 -8.25 -3.35 -6.72
C THR A 7 -9.76 -3.17 -6.88
N ASN A 8 -10.23 -1.98 -7.25
CA ASN A 8 -11.65 -1.70 -7.32
C ASN A 8 -12.35 -2.50 -8.44
N HIS A 9 -13.55 -3.00 -8.14
CA HIS A 9 -14.36 -3.85 -9.03
C HIS A 9 -13.66 -5.15 -9.50
N LEU A 10 -12.54 -5.55 -8.87
CA LEU A 10 -11.86 -6.81 -9.18
C LEU A 10 -12.33 -7.93 -8.26
N ASP A 11 -12.36 -9.15 -8.80
CA ASP A 11 -12.49 -10.36 -7.98
C ASP A 11 -11.13 -10.77 -7.37
N VAL A 12 -11.17 -11.71 -6.42
CA VAL A 12 -9.98 -12.16 -5.68
C VAL A 12 -8.90 -12.71 -6.62
N THR A 13 -9.29 -13.52 -7.61
CA THR A 13 -8.36 -14.12 -8.58
C THR A 13 -7.64 -13.05 -9.41
N THR A 14 -8.36 -11.99 -9.78
CA THR A 14 -7.81 -10.89 -10.57
C THR A 14 -6.87 -10.02 -9.72
N ILE A 15 -7.17 -9.84 -8.43
CA ILE A 15 -6.27 -9.18 -7.48
C ILE A 15 -4.97 -9.96 -7.34
N GLU A 16 -5.03 -11.28 -7.18
CA GLU A 16 -3.83 -12.14 -7.09
C GLU A 16 -2.96 -12.03 -8.35
N TRP A 17 -3.58 -12.09 -9.53
CA TRP A 17 -2.87 -11.88 -10.80
C TRP A 17 -2.19 -10.50 -10.86
N LEU A 18 -2.92 -9.45 -10.46
CA LEU A 18 -2.42 -8.08 -10.45
C LEU A 18 -1.23 -7.95 -9.50
N GLU A 19 -1.30 -8.54 -8.30
CA GLU A 19 -0.18 -8.56 -7.37
C GLU A 19 1.07 -9.20 -7.98
N THR A 20 0.94 -10.36 -8.62
CA THR A 20 2.07 -11.03 -9.29
C THR A 20 2.64 -10.15 -10.39
N PHE A 21 1.78 -9.58 -11.24
CA PHE A 21 2.19 -8.67 -12.31
C PHE A 21 2.98 -7.47 -11.78
N LEU A 22 2.50 -6.85 -10.70
CA LEU A 22 3.16 -5.69 -10.09
C LEU A 22 4.45 -6.07 -9.36
N LYS A 23 4.55 -7.27 -8.76
CA LYS A 23 5.79 -7.77 -8.13
C LYS A 23 6.92 -7.98 -9.14
N ASP A 24 6.58 -8.38 -10.36
CA ASP A 24 7.56 -8.60 -11.44
C ASP A 24 8.00 -7.29 -12.14
N PHE A 25 7.31 -6.18 -11.87
CA PHE A 25 7.62 -4.89 -12.47
C PHE A 25 8.96 -4.33 -11.92
N ARG A 26 9.95 -4.13 -12.80
CA ARG A 26 11.31 -3.69 -12.43
C ARG A 26 11.47 -2.18 -12.18
N GLY A 27 10.43 -1.51 -11.68
CA GLY A 27 10.45 -0.08 -11.41
C GLY A 27 9.69 0.27 -10.15
N SER A 28 9.68 1.56 -9.80
CA SER A 28 8.92 2.03 -8.64
C SER A 28 7.43 2.11 -8.97
N ILE A 29 6.62 1.64 -8.04
CA ILE A 29 5.16 1.70 -8.09
C ILE A 29 4.71 2.56 -6.92
N ILE A 30 3.86 3.54 -7.22
CA ILE A 30 3.13 4.31 -6.23
C ILE A 30 1.66 3.97 -6.47
N PHE A 31 0.98 3.52 -5.42
CA PHE A 31 -0.43 3.16 -5.51
C PHE A 31 -1.19 3.71 -4.30
N ILE A 32 -2.47 3.98 -4.52
CA ILE A 32 -3.45 4.31 -3.50
C ILE A 32 -4.45 3.16 -3.48
N SER A 33 -4.74 2.63 -2.30
CA SER A 33 -5.76 1.58 -2.14
C SER A 33 -6.34 1.63 -0.73
N HIS A 34 -7.59 1.21 -0.60
CA HIS A 34 -8.21 0.92 0.70
C HIS A 34 -8.14 -0.58 1.07
N ASP A 35 -7.67 -1.45 0.17
CA ASP A 35 -7.55 -2.88 0.42
C ASP A 35 -6.31 -3.19 1.27
N ARG A 36 -6.56 -3.61 2.51
CA ARG A 36 -5.51 -3.91 3.48
C ARG A 36 -4.65 -5.10 3.08
N SER A 37 -5.22 -6.13 2.44
CA SER A 37 -4.49 -7.33 2.03
C SER A 37 -3.50 -6.98 0.92
N PHE A 38 -3.95 -6.20 -0.06
CA PHE A 38 -3.12 -5.71 -1.15
C PHE A 38 -2.00 -4.77 -0.65
N ILE A 39 -2.32 -3.83 0.24
CA ILE A 39 -1.30 -2.96 0.86
C ILE A 39 -0.29 -3.80 1.64
N GLN A 40 -0.76 -4.79 2.41
CA GLN A 40 0.10 -5.67 3.20
C GLN A 40 1.04 -6.53 2.35
N SER A 41 0.62 -6.93 1.14
CA SER A 41 1.39 -7.78 0.24
C SER A 41 2.36 -7.00 -0.66
N MET A 42 2.04 -5.75 -1.00
CA MET A 42 2.79 -4.94 -1.97
C MET A 42 3.61 -3.79 -1.35
N ALA A 43 3.17 -3.19 -0.25
CA ALA A 43 3.77 -1.97 0.25
C ALA A 43 5.13 -2.20 0.93
N THR A 44 6.14 -1.46 0.48
CA THR A 44 7.50 -1.42 1.07
C THR A 44 7.79 -0.11 1.81
N ARG A 45 6.89 0.86 1.66
CA ARG A 45 6.85 2.15 2.36
C ARG A 45 5.41 2.64 2.33
N ILE A 46 4.96 3.24 3.42
CA ILE A 46 3.64 3.85 3.51
C ILE A 46 3.80 5.35 3.71
N VAL A 47 3.06 6.12 2.92
CA VAL A 47 2.95 7.56 3.10
C VAL A 47 1.53 7.83 3.59
N ASP A 48 1.43 8.25 4.85
CA ASP A 48 0.15 8.58 5.48
C ASP A 48 -0.12 10.07 5.26
N LEU A 49 -1.33 10.41 4.82
CA LEU A 49 -1.80 11.78 4.66
C LEU A 49 -2.86 12.03 5.71
N ASP A 50 -2.51 12.78 6.76
CA ASP A 50 -3.45 13.19 7.80
C ASP A 50 -3.47 14.71 7.94
N ARG A 51 -4.68 15.30 7.87
CA ARG A 51 -4.92 16.76 7.99
C ARG A 51 -3.96 17.63 7.17
N GLY A 52 -3.66 17.22 5.94
CA GLY A 52 -2.76 17.94 5.03
C GLY A 52 -1.27 17.77 5.32
N LYS A 53 -0.89 16.91 6.27
CA LYS A 53 0.49 16.53 6.56
C LYS A 53 0.78 15.15 6.01
N LEU A 54 1.88 15.04 5.28
CA LEU A 54 2.41 13.76 4.80
C LEU A 54 3.48 13.24 5.77
N VAL A 55 3.28 12.03 6.27
CA VAL A 55 4.26 11.33 7.11
C VAL A 55 4.67 10.05 6.40
N SER A 56 5.97 9.86 6.21
CA SER A 56 6.53 8.68 5.54
C SER A 56 6.99 7.66 6.56
N TYR A 57 6.43 6.46 6.49
CA TYR A 57 6.79 5.29 7.28
C TYR A 57 7.52 4.27 6.39
N PRO A 58 8.85 4.13 6.52
CA PRO A 58 9.59 3.10 5.80
C PRO A 58 9.25 1.71 6.36
N GLY A 59 9.06 0.73 5.48
CA GLY A 59 8.72 -0.64 5.88
C GLY A 59 7.33 -1.06 5.41
N ASN A 60 6.93 -2.26 5.85
CA ASN A 60 5.67 -2.88 5.46
C ASN A 60 4.47 -2.35 6.29
N TYR A 61 3.28 -2.77 5.91
CA TYR A 61 2.04 -2.35 6.57
C TYR A 61 1.95 -2.70 8.06
N LYS A 62 2.54 -3.81 8.51
CA LYS A 62 2.54 -4.16 9.94
C LYS A 62 3.38 -3.17 10.75
N GLN A 63 4.57 -2.83 10.25
CA GLN A 63 5.45 -1.86 10.90
C GLN A 63 4.77 -0.50 11.00
N TYR A 64 4.13 -0.05 9.91
CA TYR A 64 3.36 1.18 9.90
C TYR A 64 2.28 1.23 10.98
N LEU A 65 1.53 0.15 11.21
CA LEU A 65 0.50 0.13 12.25
C LEU A 65 1.08 0.32 13.66
N VAL A 66 2.24 -0.28 13.93
CA VAL A 66 2.95 -0.13 15.21
C VAL A 66 3.45 1.31 15.37
N ASP A 67 4.17 1.83 14.36
CA ASP A 67 4.74 3.19 14.39
C ASP A 67 3.64 4.24 14.53
N LYS A 68 2.48 4.02 13.88
CA LYS A 68 1.32 4.91 13.98
C LYS A 68 0.69 4.88 15.37
N GLU A 69 0.58 3.70 15.99
CA GLU A 69 0.08 3.59 17.36
C GLU A 69 1.00 4.33 18.34
N GLU A 70 2.31 4.18 18.20
CA GLU A 70 3.30 4.89 19.03
C GLU A 70 3.22 6.41 18.86
N ALA A 71 3.01 6.90 17.63
CA ALA A 71 2.86 8.32 17.36
C ALA A 71 1.56 8.95 17.89
N LEU A 72 0.54 8.13 18.20
CA LEU A 72 -0.75 8.57 18.75
C LEU A 72 -0.80 8.53 20.28
N ARG A 73 0.20 7.94 20.94
CA ARG A 73 0.36 7.99 22.40
C ARG A 73 0.93 9.31 22.87
#